data_AF-A0A381YH84-F1
#
_entry.id   AF-A0A381YH84-F1
#
_cell.length_a   1.000
_cell.length_b   1.000
_cell.length_c   1.000
_cell.angle_alpha   90.00
_cell.angle_beta   90.00
_cell.angle_gamma   90.00
#
_symmetry.space_group_name_H-M   'P 1'
#
loop_
_entity.id
_entity.type
_entity.pdbx_description
1 polymer ?
#
loop_
_entity_poly.entity_id
_entity_poly.type
_entity_poly.pdbx_seq_one_letter_code
_entity_poly.pdbx_strand_id
1 'polypeptide(L)'
;MKIYRALNTVSGIVVLTFLQTTSLLAASLVGKIVDEQSGEHLAARVYVENAKGEWFFVQSAAPKGTAIQYAKTNWLRKESFEKHTTVSAHPFRADLPPGEYTITVERGKEYFAESRQVSLGQADVSIEIRLRRWIDLAKRGWYSGETHIHRTLEELPNVIQAEDLNVAMPLTYWVTKSGTAPTSGDKNIGGEIPDRLITVDATHVIWPRNTEYEIFSVGKKRHTL
;
A
#
# COMPACT_ATOMS: atom_id res chain seq x y z
N MET A 1 15.93 85.59 3.65
CA MET A 1 16.57 84.39 3.05
C MET A 1 15.94 83.15 3.67
N LYS A 2 14.94 82.54 2.99
CA LYS A 2 14.30 81.28 3.38
C LYS A 2 14.19 80.40 2.14
N ILE A 3 14.58 79.14 2.30
CA ILE A 3 14.96 78.19 1.26
C ILE A 3 13.72 77.42 0.76
N TYR A 4 13.58 77.29 -0.56
CA TYR A 4 12.60 76.41 -1.22
C TYR A 4 13.06 74.95 -1.12
N ARG A 5 12.14 74.02 -0.79
CA ARG A 5 12.33 72.57 -0.99
C ARG A 5 11.33 72.09 -2.03
N ALA A 6 11.82 71.67 -3.18
CA ALA A 6 11.07 70.95 -4.21
C ALA A 6 10.93 69.48 -3.80
N LEU A 7 9.72 68.93 -3.92
CA LEU A 7 9.49 67.47 -3.87
C LEU A 7 9.62 66.91 -5.29
N ASN A 8 10.55 65.98 -5.48
CA ASN A 8 10.61 65.13 -6.67
C ASN A 8 9.84 63.84 -6.39
N THR A 9 8.81 63.57 -7.18
CA THR A 9 8.06 62.31 -7.16
C THR A 9 8.75 61.30 -8.08
N VAL A 10 9.17 60.16 -7.54
CA VAL A 10 9.71 59.03 -8.33
C VAL A 10 8.60 58.00 -8.52
N SER A 11 8.16 57.79 -9.75
CA SER A 11 7.23 56.72 -10.11
C SER A 11 8.02 55.44 -10.38
N GLY A 12 7.86 54.41 -9.53
CA GLY A 12 8.41 53.08 -9.75
C GLY A 12 7.48 52.21 -10.61
N ILE A 13 8.00 51.65 -11.69
CA ILE A 13 7.31 50.63 -12.51
C ILE A 13 7.52 49.26 -11.85
N VAL A 14 6.43 48.61 -11.43
CA VAL A 14 6.45 47.22 -10.97
C VAL A 14 6.24 46.32 -12.19
N VAL A 15 7.25 45.53 -12.54
CA VAL A 15 7.11 44.46 -13.55
C VAL A 15 6.61 43.21 -12.83
N LEU A 16 5.34 42.87 -13.02
CA LEU A 16 4.77 41.60 -12.57
C LEU A 16 5.14 40.50 -13.57
N THR A 17 6.05 39.61 -13.19
CA THR A 17 6.28 38.35 -13.90
C THR A 17 5.16 37.37 -13.58
N PHE A 18 4.27 37.13 -14.55
CA PHE A 18 3.29 36.05 -14.48
C PHE A 18 4.01 34.70 -14.68
N LEU A 19 4.22 33.95 -13.59
CA LEU A 19 4.47 32.51 -13.70
C LEU A 19 3.17 31.84 -14.13
N GLN A 20 3.06 31.46 -15.40
CA GLN A 20 2.04 30.52 -15.85
C GLN A 20 2.39 29.14 -15.31
N THR A 21 1.70 28.72 -14.26
CA THR A 21 1.66 27.31 -13.86
C THR A 21 0.78 26.56 -14.86
N THR A 22 1.40 25.93 -15.86
CA THR A 22 0.73 24.92 -16.67
C THR A 22 0.40 23.72 -15.77
N SER A 23 -0.84 23.69 -15.28
CA SER A 23 -1.42 22.47 -14.71
C SER A 23 -1.47 21.43 -15.82
N LEU A 24 -0.51 20.51 -15.87
CA LEU A 24 -0.71 19.25 -16.58
C LEU A 24 -1.95 18.60 -15.96
N LEU A 25 -3.05 18.52 -16.70
CA LEU A 25 -4.20 17.72 -16.30
C LEU A 25 -3.70 16.29 -16.09
N ALA A 26 -3.71 15.82 -14.85
CA ALA A 26 -3.44 14.42 -14.54
C ALA A 26 -4.60 13.60 -15.12
N ALA A 27 -4.29 12.63 -15.99
CA ALA A 27 -5.28 11.70 -16.49
C ALA A 27 -5.51 10.62 -15.43
N SER A 28 -6.77 10.20 -15.28
CA SER A 28 -7.12 9.18 -14.31
C SER A 28 -7.09 7.79 -14.94
N LEU A 29 -6.34 6.89 -14.34
CA LEU A 29 -6.45 5.46 -14.58
C LEU A 29 -7.44 4.88 -13.57
N VAL A 30 -8.49 4.21 -14.06
CA VAL A 30 -9.41 3.44 -13.22
C VAL A 30 -9.32 1.96 -13.61
N GLY A 31 -9.07 1.09 -12.64
CA GLY A 31 -8.92 -0.34 -12.87
C GLY A 31 -9.89 -1.18 -12.06
N LYS A 32 -10.32 -2.31 -12.62
CA LYS A 32 -10.98 -3.39 -11.88
C LYS A 32 -10.25 -4.71 -12.09
N ILE A 33 -10.27 -5.55 -11.06
CA ILE A 33 -9.59 -6.85 -11.03
C ILE A 33 -10.66 -7.90 -10.86
N VAL A 34 -10.67 -8.89 -11.75
CA VAL A 34 -11.67 -9.96 -11.73
C VAL A 34 -11.01 -11.33 -11.88
N ASP A 35 -11.66 -12.35 -11.34
CA ASP A 35 -11.33 -13.74 -11.65
C ASP A 35 -11.68 -14.03 -13.12
N GLU A 36 -10.75 -14.62 -13.88
CA GLU A 36 -10.95 -14.89 -15.31
C GLU A 36 -12.14 -15.84 -15.57
N GLN A 37 -12.37 -16.80 -14.68
CA GLN A 37 -13.38 -17.83 -14.88
C GLN A 37 -14.75 -17.42 -14.33
N SER A 38 -14.81 -16.91 -13.10
CA SER A 38 -16.08 -16.55 -12.45
C SER A 38 -16.55 -15.13 -12.77
N GLY A 39 -15.64 -14.23 -13.15
CA GLY A 39 -15.92 -12.81 -13.30
C GLY A 39 -16.11 -12.06 -11.97
N GLU A 40 -15.92 -12.73 -10.83
CA GLU A 40 -16.01 -12.10 -9.52
C GLU A 40 -14.92 -11.05 -9.34
N HIS A 41 -15.25 -9.95 -8.66
CA HIS A 41 -14.27 -8.93 -8.30
C HIS A 41 -13.31 -9.46 -7.24
N LEU A 42 -12.01 -9.22 -7.43
CA LEU A 42 -10.96 -9.71 -6.56
C LEU A 42 -10.27 -8.56 -5.82
N ALA A 43 -9.98 -8.79 -4.54
CA ALA A 43 -8.95 -8.05 -3.84
C ALA A 43 -7.57 -8.51 -4.36
N ALA A 44 -6.59 -7.63 -4.44
CA ALA A 44 -5.28 -8.00 -4.96
C ALA A 44 -4.22 -6.97 -4.59
N ARG A 45 -2.97 -7.34 -4.82
CA ARG A 45 -1.83 -6.44 -4.84
C ARG A 45 -1.70 -5.81 -6.22
N VAL A 46 -1.50 -4.50 -6.27
CA VAL A 46 -1.31 -3.71 -7.49
C VAL A 46 0.05 -3.01 -7.43
N TYR A 47 0.83 -3.21 -8.47
CA TYR A 47 2.09 -2.53 -8.74
C TYR A 47 1.89 -1.61 -9.94
N VAL A 48 2.36 -0.37 -9.85
CA VAL A 48 2.32 0.59 -10.97
C VAL A 48 3.70 1.19 -11.12
N GLU A 49 4.29 0.98 -12.29
CA GLU A 49 5.60 1.48 -12.65
C GLU A 49 5.54 2.17 -14.02
N ASN A 50 6.35 3.21 -14.23
CA ASN A 50 6.56 3.74 -15.57
C ASN A 50 7.84 3.21 -16.21
N ALA A 51 8.07 3.55 -17.48
CA ALA A 51 9.27 3.14 -18.22
C ALA A 51 10.61 3.62 -17.60
N LYS A 52 10.58 4.56 -16.66
CA LYS A 52 11.78 5.05 -15.92
C LYS A 52 12.02 4.29 -14.62
N GLY A 53 11.17 3.32 -14.27
CA GLY A 53 11.22 2.60 -13.00
C GLY A 53 10.71 3.42 -11.81
N GLU A 54 9.96 4.50 -12.06
CA GLU A 54 9.30 5.25 -10.99
C GLU A 54 8.04 4.50 -10.56
N TRP A 55 7.81 4.48 -9.23
CA TRP A 55 6.73 3.73 -8.60
C TRP A 55 5.57 4.64 -8.25
N PHE A 56 4.36 4.19 -8.57
CA PHE A 56 3.11 4.89 -8.27
C PHE A 56 2.19 3.99 -7.45
N PHE A 57 1.26 4.62 -6.74
CA PHE A 57 0.34 3.93 -5.84
C PHE A 57 -1.09 4.26 -6.23
N VAL A 58 -1.96 3.27 -6.08
CA VAL A 58 -3.39 3.42 -6.34
C VAL A 58 -4.16 3.73 -5.07
N GLN A 59 -5.32 4.34 -5.22
CA GLN A 59 -6.34 4.54 -4.19
C GLN A 59 -7.59 3.74 -4.56
N SER A 60 -8.54 3.60 -3.65
CA SER A 60 -9.84 3.06 -4.05
C SER A 60 -10.62 4.11 -4.86
N ALA A 61 -11.25 3.68 -5.94
CA ALA A 61 -12.20 4.49 -6.70
C ALA A 61 -13.64 4.37 -6.14
N ALA A 62 -13.87 3.51 -5.15
CA ALA A 62 -15.18 3.27 -4.56
C ALA A 62 -15.22 3.74 -3.09
N PRO A 63 -16.30 4.40 -2.63
CA PRO A 63 -16.40 4.87 -1.24
C PRO A 63 -16.29 3.79 -0.17
N LYS A 64 -16.65 2.55 -0.50
CA LYS A 64 -16.55 1.38 0.40
C LYS A 64 -15.27 0.56 0.19
N GLY A 65 -14.48 0.90 -0.81
CA GLY A 65 -13.24 0.19 -1.09
C GLY A 65 -12.09 0.73 -0.25
N THR A 66 -11.15 -0.14 0.03
CA THR A 66 -9.94 0.17 0.79
C THR A 66 -8.70 -0.07 -0.08
N ALA A 67 -7.67 0.73 0.17
CA ALA A 67 -6.38 0.65 -0.52
C ALA A 67 -5.27 0.94 0.51
N ILE A 68 -4.40 -0.03 0.76
CA ILE A 68 -3.31 0.08 1.73
C ILE A 68 -1.97 0.10 0.99
N GLN A 69 -1.33 1.27 1.00
CA GLN A 69 -0.01 1.46 0.40
C GLN A 69 1.07 0.80 1.26
N TYR A 70 1.93 0.03 0.62
CA TYR A 70 3.15 -0.51 1.20
C TYR A 70 4.35 0.01 0.42
N ALA A 71 5.19 0.82 1.07
CA ALA A 71 6.34 1.45 0.45
C ALA A 71 7.54 1.39 1.40
N LYS A 72 8.27 0.27 1.36
CA LYS A 72 9.44 0.04 2.20
C LYS A 72 10.70 -0.01 1.35
N THR A 73 11.73 0.69 1.80
CA THR A 73 13.06 0.64 1.19
C THR A 73 14.07 0.50 2.31
N ASN A 74 14.97 -0.47 2.17
CA ASN A 74 16.01 -0.67 3.14
C ASN A 74 16.91 0.59 3.22
N TRP A 75 17.25 0.97 4.45
CA TRP A 75 18.04 2.15 4.74
C TRP A 75 19.48 2.10 4.20
N LEU A 76 20.12 0.92 4.16
CA LEU A 76 21.49 0.70 3.69
C LEU A 76 21.54 0.23 2.23
N ARG A 77 20.66 -0.71 1.86
CA ARG A 77 20.60 -1.32 0.52
C ARG A 77 19.39 -0.79 -0.25
N LYS A 78 19.54 0.33 -0.95
CA LYS A 78 18.43 1.02 -1.62
C LYS A 78 17.76 0.20 -2.72
N GLU A 79 18.48 -0.77 -3.27
CA GLU A 79 17.99 -1.79 -4.20
C GLU A 79 17.05 -2.82 -3.55
N SER A 80 17.09 -2.97 -2.22
CA SER A 80 16.15 -3.81 -1.47
C SER A 80 14.95 -2.98 -1.06
N PHE A 81 13.85 -3.15 -1.79
CA PHE A 81 12.60 -2.47 -1.53
C PHE A 81 11.40 -3.35 -1.88
N GLU A 82 10.25 -2.94 -1.38
CA GLU A 82 8.95 -3.47 -1.79
C GLU A 82 7.95 -2.31 -1.82
N LYS A 83 7.31 -2.13 -2.99
CA LYS A 83 6.40 -1.01 -3.27
C LYS A 83 5.17 -1.52 -4.00
N HIS A 84 4.02 -1.45 -3.36
CA HIS A 84 2.74 -1.84 -3.96
C HIS A 84 1.58 -1.19 -3.19
N THR A 85 0.36 -1.35 -3.71
CA THR A 85 -0.87 -1.12 -2.96
C THR A 85 -1.67 -2.41 -2.92
N THR A 86 -2.15 -2.80 -1.73
CA THR A 86 -3.20 -3.83 -1.61
C THR A 86 -4.57 -3.16 -1.72
N VAL A 87 -5.45 -3.67 -2.58
CA VAL A 87 -6.79 -3.12 -2.81
C VAL A 87 -7.85 -4.17 -2.49
N SER A 88 -8.95 -3.72 -1.89
CA SER A 88 -10.15 -4.56 -1.73
C SER A 88 -10.77 -4.92 -3.09
N ALA A 89 -11.77 -5.81 -3.11
CA ALA A 89 -12.52 -6.23 -4.30
C ALA A 89 -13.44 -5.13 -4.90
N HIS A 90 -12.88 -3.93 -5.07
CA HIS A 90 -13.51 -2.74 -5.63
C HIS A 90 -12.59 -2.13 -6.69
N PRO A 91 -13.12 -1.28 -7.59
CA PRO A 91 -12.26 -0.54 -8.51
C PRO A 91 -11.22 0.32 -7.78
N PHE A 92 -10.03 0.41 -8.37
CA PHE A 92 -8.95 1.27 -7.92
C PHE A 92 -8.73 2.42 -8.91
N ARG A 93 -8.07 3.49 -8.46
CA ARG A 93 -7.73 4.66 -9.26
C ARG A 93 -6.31 5.12 -9.00
N ALA A 94 -5.63 5.63 -10.02
CA ALA A 94 -4.44 6.47 -9.87
C ALA A 94 -4.52 7.67 -10.80
N ASP A 95 -4.18 8.84 -10.28
CA ASP A 95 -4.01 10.05 -11.09
C ASP A 95 -2.53 10.16 -11.45
N LEU A 96 -2.23 10.01 -12.74
CA LEU A 96 -0.87 9.84 -13.24
C LEU A 96 -0.57 10.90 -14.31
N PRO A 97 0.69 11.34 -14.42
CA PRO A 97 1.12 12.13 -15.58
C PRO A 97 0.91 11.34 -16.88
N PRO A 98 0.73 12.01 -18.03
CA PRO A 98 0.76 11.35 -19.32
C PRO A 98 2.06 10.53 -19.51
N GLY A 99 1.95 9.30 -20.00
CA GLY A 99 3.09 8.40 -20.15
C GLY A 99 2.71 6.93 -20.27
N GLU A 100 3.72 6.08 -20.38
CA GLU A 100 3.59 4.63 -20.47
C GLU A 100 3.80 3.98 -19.09
N TYR A 101 2.86 3.13 -18.70
CA TYR A 101 2.85 2.44 -17.41
C TYR A 101 2.73 0.94 -17.59
N THR A 102 3.42 0.19 -16.73
CA THR A 102 3.18 -1.23 -16.51
C THR A 102 2.43 -1.39 -15.21
N ILE A 103 1.27 -2.04 -15.27
CA ILE A 103 0.47 -2.40 -14.11
C ILE A 103 0.57 -3.90 -13.94
N THR A 104 1.11 -4.33 -12.81
CA THR A 104 1.16 -5.75 -12.45
C THR A 104 0.22 -6.01 -11.29
N VAL A 105 -0.56 -7.08 -11.38
CA VAL A 105 -1.49 -7.50 -10.34
C VAL A 105 -1.19 -8.91 -9.90
N GLU A 106 -1.17 -9.10 -8.57
CA GLU A 106 -0.92 -10.39 -7.93
C GLU A 106 -1.99 -10.67 -6.87
N ARG A 107 -2.37 -11.94 -6.72
CA ARG A 107 -3.27 -12.41 -5.66
C ARG A 107 -2.80 -13.76 -5.12
N GLY A 108 -2.24 -13.76 -3.92
CA GLY A 108 -1.82 -14.99 -3.23
C GLY A 108 -0.91 -15.90 -4.06
N LYS A 109 -0.93 -17.20 -3.76
CA LYS A 109 -0.11 -18.21 -4.46
C LYS A 109 -0.90 -19.09 -5.42
N GLU A 110 -2.21 -18.88 -5.52
CA GLU A 110 -3.13 -19.69 -6.32
C GLU A 110 -3.51 -19.05 -7.67
N TYR A 111 -3.07 -17.82 -7.90
CA TYR A 111 -3.24 -17.09 -9.16
C TYR A 111 -1.91 -16.85 -9.86
N PHE A 112 -1.95 -16.78 -11.19
CA PHE A 112 -0.84 -16.19 -11.94
C PHE A 112 -0.89 -14.66 -11.84
N ALA A 113 0.29 -14.05 -11.71
CA ALA A 113 0.44 -12.62 -11.85
C ALA A 113 0.10 -12.18 -13.28
N GLU A 114 -0.54 -11.02 -13.42
CA GLU A 114 -0.88 -10.44 -14.72
C GLU A 114 -0.34 -9.03 -14.85
N SER A 115 0.34 -8.77 -15.97
CA SER A 115 0.86 -7.45 -16.31
C SER A 115 0.13 -6.86 -17.52
N ARG A 116 -0.14 -5.56 -17.49
CA ARG A 116 -0.73 -4.79 -18.60
C ARG A 116 0.07 -3.52 -18.82
N GLN A 117 0.40 -3.25 -20.08
CA GLN A 117 0.93 -1.95 -20.49
C GLN A 117 -0.23 -1.00 -20.77
N VAL A 118 -0.14 0.22 -20.27
CA VAL A 118 -1.17 1.25 -20.42
C VAL A 118 -0.52 2.58 -20.78
N SER A 119 -0.94 3.13 -21.91
CA SER A 119 -0.57 4.47 -22.36
C SER A 119 -1.61 5.47 -21.85
N LEU A 120 -1.19 6.40 -20.99
CA LEU A 120 -2.03 7.50 -20.51
C LEU A 120 -1.74 8.78 -21.31
N GLY A 121 -2.78 9.30 -21.97
CA GLY A 121 -2.77 10.61 -22.60
C GLY A 121 -3.32 11.69 -21.67
N GLN A 122 -4.21 12.54 -22.20
CA GLN A 122 -4.95 13.53 -21.40
C GLN A 122 -6.35 13.07 -20.99
N ALA A 123 -6.83 11.95 -21.55
CA ALA A 123 -8.13 11.38 -21.24
C ALA A 123 -8.01 10.25 -20.22
N ASP A 124 -9.04 10.09 -19.41
CA ASP A 124 -9.14 8.99 -18.45
C ASP A 124 -9.16 7.64 -19.16
N VAL A 125 -8.51 6.64 -18.55
CA VAL A 125 -8.40 5.28 -19.06
C VAL A 125 -9.02 4.31 -18.07
N SER A 126 -9.88 3.42 -18.58
CA SER A 126 -10.45 2.32 -17.79
C SER A 126 -9.89 0.99 -18.24
N ILE A 127 -9.46 0.15 -17.29
CA ILE A 127 -8.93 -1.18 -17.57
C ILE A 127 -9.61 -2.28 -16.74
N GLU A 128 -9.67 -3.47 -17.30
CA GLU A 128 -10.03 -4.70 -16.60
C GLU A 128 -8.85 -5.66 -16.65
N ILE A 129 -8.41 -6.13 -15.48
CA ILE A 129 -7.33 -7.10 -15.32
C ILE A 129 -7.96 -8.40 -14.84
N ARG A 130 -7.83 -9.46 -15.66
CA ARG A 130 -8.39 -10.78 -15.37
C ARG A 130 -7.29 -11.67 -14.82
N LEU A 131 -7.40 -12.10 -13.57
CA LEU A 131 -6.44 -13.03 -12.96
C LEU A 131 -6.89 -14.47 -13.20
N ARG A 132 -5.96 -15.30 -13.68
CA ARG A 132 -6.19 -16.72 -13.90
C ARG A 132 -5.76 -17.53 -12.68
N ARG A 133 -6.73 -18.17 -12.02
CA ARG A 133 -6.49 -19.14 -10.95
C ARG A 133 -5.94 -20.45 -11.54
N TRP A 134 -4.87 -20.98 -10.98
CA TRP A 134 -4.26 -22.24 -11.45
C TRP A 134 -4.57 -23.44 -10.55
N ILE A 135 -4.99 -23.18 -9.32
CA ILE A 135 -5.45 -24.18 -8.36
C ILE A 135 -6.44 -23.54 -7.40
N ASP A 136 -7.35 -24.34 -6.84
CA ASP A 136 -8.24 -23.92 -5.76
C ASP A 136 -8.04 -24.89 -4.59
N LEU A 137 -7.15 -24.53 -3.67
CA LEU A 137 -6.81 -25.36 -2.53
C LEU A 137 -7.93 -25.38 -1.49
N ALA A 138 -8.67 -24.28 -1.35
CA ALA A 138 -9.81 -24.19 -0.45
C ALA A 138 -10.92 -25.19 -0.83
N LYS A 139 -11.24 -25.34 -2.12
CA LYS A 139 -12.15 -26.39 -2.61
C LYS A 139 -11.66 -27.82 -2.33
N ARG A 140 -10.38 -27.99 -2.02
CA ARG A 140 -9.74 -29.26 -1.66
C ARG A 140 -9.54 -29.41 -0.15
N GLY A 141 -10.05 -28.47 0.66
CA GLY A 141 -9.93 -28.48 2.12
C GLY A 141 -8.58 -27.98 2.65
N TRP A 142 -7.77 -27.32 1.82
CA TRP A 142 -6.50 -26.71 2.20
C TRP A 142 -6.65 -25.19 2.25
N TYR A 143 -6.18 -24.57 3.33
CA TYR A 143 -6.30 -23.12 3.54
C TYR A 143 -4.92 -22.50 3.71
N SER A 144 -4.70 -21.35 3.09
CA SER A 144 -3.45 -20.59 3.23
C SER A 144 -3.36 -19.99 4.63
N GLY A 145 -2.14 -19.99 5.20
CA GLY A 145 -1.90 -19.51 6.55
C GLY A 145 -0.54 -18.83 6.69
N GLU A 146 -0.49 -17.74 7.44
CA GLU A 146 0.75 -17.03 7.76
C GLU A 146 0.77 -16.68 9.26
N THR A 147 1.90 -17.00 9.88
CA THR A 147 2.13 -16.91 11.32
C THR A 147 3.10 -15.80 11.72
N HIS A 148 3.68 -15.09 10.74
CA HIS A 148 4.72 -14.09 10.97
C HIS A 148 4.42 -12.82 10.15
N ILE A 149 3.42 -12.05 10.59
CA ILE A 149 2.97 -10.83 9.88
C ILE A 149 3.26 -9.59 10.70
N HIS A 150 4.08 -8.69 10.15
CA HIS A 150 4.38 -7.36 10.69
C HIS A 150 3.45 -6.29 10.08
N ARG A 151 2.14 -6.39 10.36
CA ARG A 151 1.11 -5.43 9.91
C ARG A 151 0.17 -5.10 11.08
N THR A 152 -0.46 -3.92 11.03
CA THR A 152 -1.41 -3.50 12.07
C THR A 152 -2.74 -4.24 11.93
N LEU A 153 -3.52 -4.35 13.02
CA LEU A 153 -4.85 -4.95 12.96
C LEU A 153 -5.82 -4.18 12.05
N GLU A 154 -5.60 -2.87 11.85
CA GLU A 154 -6.41 -2.03 10.96
C GLU A 154 -6.19 -2.37 9.48
N GLU A 155 -4.95 -2.62 9.09
CA GLU A 155 -4.61 -2.91 7.69
C GLU A 155 -4.98 -4.34 7.29
N LEU A 156 -4.87 -5.29 8.23
CA LEU A 156 -4.93 -6.72 7.93
C LEU A 156 -6.17 -7.19 7.19
N PRO A 157 -7.41 -6.73 7.48
CA PRO A 157 -8.58 -7.16 6.71
C PRO A 157 -8.40 -6.96 5.21
N ASN A 158 -7.82 -5.83 4.78
CA ASN A 158 -7.53 -5.58 3.38
C ASN A 158 -6.38 -6.47 2.87
N VAL A 159 -5.28 -6.53 3.62
CA VAL A 159 -4.06 -7.22 3.21
C VAL A 159 -4.31 -8.72 3.01
N ILE A 160 -4.97 -9.39 3.97
CA ILE A 160 -5.19 -10.84 3.87
C ILE A 160 -6.14 -11.19 2.73
N GLN A 161 -7.12 -10.33 2.44
CA GLN A 161 -8.01 -10.54 1.29
C GLN A 161 -7.24 -10.34 -0.03
N ALA A 162 -6.35 -9.36 -0.12
CA ALA A 162 -5.52 -9.11 -1.30
C ALA A 162 -4.48 -10.22 -1.55
N GLU A 163 -3.95 -10.81 -0.49
CA GLU A 163 -3.00 -11.92 -0.53
C GLU A 163 -3.68 -13.30 -0.58
N ASP A 164 -5.02 -13.36 -0.59
CA ASP A 164 -5.81 -14.60 -0.50
C ASP A 164 -5.35 -15.51 0.65
N LEU A 165 -5.09 -14.89 1.81
CA LEU A 165 -4.53 -15.51 3.00
C LEU A 165 -5.65 -15.85 4.00
N ASN A 166 -6.11 -17.11 3.99
CA ASN A 166 -7.30 -17.52 4.76
C ASN A 166 -7.13 -17.36 6.27
N VAL A 167 -5.93 -17.62 6.81
CA VAL A 167 -5.65 -17.53 8.25
C VAL A 167 -4.43 -16.67 8.50
N ALA A 168 -4.58 -15.62 9.29
CA ALA A 168 -3.49 -14.71 9.64
C ALA A 168 -3.26 -14.61 11.15
N MET A 169 -1.99 -14.64 11.57
CA MET A 169 -1.58 -14.43 12.96
C MET A 169 -0.54 -13.31 13.05
N PRO A 170 -0.98 -12.04 13.09
CA PRO A 170 -0.07 -10.90 13.16
C PRO A 170 0.68 -10.83 14.48
N LEU A 171 1.94 -10.41 14.42
CA LEU A 171 2.83 -10.29 15.57
C LEU A 171 2.48 -9.05 16.40
N THR A 172 1.37 -9.15 17.14
CA THR A 172 0.85 -8.04 17.94
C THR A 172 1.69 -7.75 19.17
N TYR A 173 2.33 -8.80 19.69
CA TYR A 173 3.34 -8.69 20.74
C TYR A 173 4.72 -8.91 20.13
N TRP A 174 5.60 -7.91 20.19
CA TRP A 174 6.97 -8.01 19.70
C TRP A 174 7.93 -7.54 20.78
N VAL A 175 8.76 -8.48 21.23
CA VAL A 175 9.63 -8.34 22.39
C VAL A 175 11.08 -8.48 21.97
N THR A 176 11.90 -7.45 22.24
CA THR A 176 13.33 -7.47 21.89
C THR A 176 14.28 -7.59 23.09
N LYS A 177 13.73 -7.60 24.31
CA LYS A 177 14.49 -7.62 25.57
C LYS A 177 14.15 -8.87 26.38
N SER A 178 15.15 -9.65 26.73
CA SER A 178 14.97 -10.88 27.53
C SER A 178 14.21 -10.63 28.83
N GLY A 179 13.33 -11.55 29.22
CA GLY A 179 12.58 -11.46 30.48
C GLY A 179 11.42 -10.48 30.47
N THR A 180 11.16 -9.79 29.35
CA THR A 180 10.00 -8.92 29.17
C THR A 180 8.77 -9.77 28.83
N ALA A 181 7.66 -9.53 29.52
CA ALA A 181 6.38 -10.18 29.20
C ALA A 181 5.86 -9.69 27.84
N PRO A 182 5.16 -10.53 27.03
CA PRO A 182 4.66 -10.14 25.71
C PRO A 182 3.81 -8.87 25.72
N THR A 183 2.94 -8.72 26.72
CA THR A 183 2.06 -7.55 26.89
C THR A 183 2.82 -6.25 27.15
N SER A 184 4.11 -6.33 27.50
CA SER A 184 5.01 -5.19 27.76
C SER A 184 6.14 -5.10 26.74
N GLY A 185 6.03 -5.79 25.60
CA GLY A 185 6.99 -5.74 24.51
C GLY A 185 7.21 -4.33 24.00
N ASP A 186 8.47 -3.99 23.73
CA ASP A 186 8.91 -2.64 23.35
C ASP A 186 8.61 -2.30 21.88
N LYS A 187 8.10 -3.26 21.11
CA LYS A 187 7.77 -3.12 19.69
C LYS A 187 6.33 -3.53 19.36
N ASN A 188 5.46 -3.70 20.37
CA ASN A 188 4.05 -4.05 20.18
C ASN A 188 3.33 -3.04 19.27
N ILE A 189 2.35 -3.52 18.48
CA ILE A 189 1.65 -2.71 17.46
C ILE A 189 0.68 -1.65 18.00
N GLY A 190 0.58 -1.49 19.32
CA GLY A 190 -0.34 -0.55 19.98
C GLY A 190 -1.82 -0.93 19.88
N GLY A 191 -2.68 -0.20 20.60
CA GLY A 191 -4.13 -0.42 20.61
C GLY A 191 -4.60 -1.59 21.48
N GLU A 192 -5.92 -1.79 21.51
CA GLU A 192 -6.53 -2.95 22.17
C GLU A 192 -6.42 -4.18 21.27
N ILE A 193 -5.83 -5.26 21.79
CA ILE A 193 -5.74 -6.53 21.09
C ILE A 193 -6.91 -7.41 21.56
N PRO A 194 -7.90 -7.70 20.70
CA PRO A 194 -9.10 -8.41 21.13
C PRO A 194 -8.80 -9.88 21.45
N ASP A 195 -9.44 -10.41 22.49
CA ASP A 195 -9.31 -11.82 22.89
C ASP A 195 -10.37 -12.71 22.21
N ARG A 196 -10.47 -12.57 20.89
CA ARG A 196 -11.42 -13.33 20.06
C ARG A 196 -10.93 -13.41 18.62
N LEU A 197 -11.44 -14.40 17.90
CA LEU A 197 -11.27 -14.49 16.47
C LEU A 197 -11.88 -13.24 15.79
N ILE A 198 -11.15 -12.68 14.83
CA ILE A 198 -11.66 -11.63 13.94
C ILE A 198 -12.02 -12.30 12.63
N THR A 199 -13.31 -12.34 12.31
CA THR A 199 -13.80 -12.80 11.01
C THR A 199 -13.80 -11.62 10.05
N VAL A 200 -13.10 -11.76 8.91
CA VAL A 200 -13.05 -10.73 7.86
C VAL A 200 -14.14 -11.01 6.83
N ASP A 201 -14.24 -12.26 6.39
CA ASP A 201 -15.33 -12.75 5.51
C ASP A 201 -15.53 -14.27 5.72
N ALA A 202 -16.24 -14.92 4.79
CA ALA A 202 -16.55 -16.35 4.87
C ALA A 202 -15.32 -17.28 4.83
N THR A 203 -14.18 -16.81 4.31
CA THR A 203 -12.97 -17.62 4.10
C THR A 203 -11.71 -17.03 4.74
N HIS A 204 -11.79 -15.85 5.34
CA HIS A 204 -10.65 -15.14 5.93
C HIS A 204 -10.87 -14.82 7.41
N VAL A 205 -9.92 -15.23 8.25
CA VAL A 205 -9.92 -14.98 9.69
C VAL A 205 -8.55 -14.52 10.18
N ILE A 206 -8.55 -13.72 11.24
CA ILE A 206 -7.35 -13.26 11.93
C ILE A 206 -7.43 -13.74 13.38
N TRP A 207 -6.39 -14.44 13.83
CA TRP A 207 -6.16 -14.65 15.25
C TRP A 207 -5.19 -13.57 15.75
N PRO A 208 -5.68 -12.56 16.48
CA PRO A 208 -4.93 -11.32 16.71
C PRO A 208 -3.94 -11.44 17.88
N ARG A 209 -3.80 -12.59 18.54
CA ARG A 209 -2.86 -12.76 19.66
C ARG A 209 -1.71 -13.66 19.24
N ASN A 210 -0.63 -13.04 18.77
CA ASN A 210 0.61 -13.74 18.42
C ASN A 210 1.82 -12.96 18.93
N THR A 211 2.89 -13.69 19.28
CA THR A 211 4.09 -13.12 19.90
C THR A 211 5.34 -13.45 19.11
N GLU A 212 6.14 -12.43 18.85
CA GLU A 212 7.53 -12.57 18.44
C GLU A 212 8.48 -12.24 19.60
N TYR A 213 9.39 -13.17 19.86
CA TYR A 213 10.58 -12.93 20.66
C TYR A 213 11.79 -12.81 19.74
N GLU A 214 12.16 -11.59 19.39
CA GLU A 214 13.33 -11.29 18.59
C GLU A 214 14.39 -10.63 19.48
N ILE A 215 15.07 -11.45 20.29
CA ILE A 215 15.89 -10.95 21.40
C ILE A 215 17.16 -10.25 20.89
N PHE A 216 17.19 -8.93 21.06
CA PHE A 216 18.35 -8.07 20.77
C PHE A 216 19.23 -7.83 22.00
N SER A 217 18.71 -8.06 23.21
CA SER A 217 19.47 -7.87 24.45
C SER A 217 19.08 -8.84 25.56
N VAL A 218 20.10 -9.23 26.34
CA VAL A 218 19.95 -10.01 27.58
C VAL A 218 20.49 -9.18 28.74
N GLY A 219 19.59 -8.69 29.60
CA GLY A 219 19.91 -7.67 30.60
C GLY A 219 20.49 -6.40 29.94
N LYS A 220 21.68 -5.96 30.37
CA LYS A 220 22.36 -4.79 29.80
C LYS A 220 23.24 -5.11 28.58
N LYS A 221 23.38 -6.40 28.22
CA LYS A 221 24.26 -6.83 27.14
C LYS A 221 23.46 -6.97 25.86
N ARG A 222 23.97 -6.40 24.77
CA ARG A 222 23.45 -6.70 23.42
C ARG A 222 23.69 -8.18 23.13
N HIS A 223 22.66 -8.85 22.66
CA HIS A 223 22.76 -10.22 22.16
C HIS A 223 23.46 -10.18 20.80
N THR A 224 24.51 -10.98 20.66
CA THR A 224 25.15 -11.26 19.38
C THR A 224 24.67 -12.64 18.95
N LEU A 225 23.83 -12.68 17.91
CA LEU A 225 23.68 -13.88 17.10
C LEU A 225 24.99 -14.15 16.35
#